data_AF-A0A1W9HMN6-F1
#
_entry.id   AF-A0A1W9HMN6-F1
#
_cell.length_a   1.000
_cell.length_b   1.000
_cell.length_c   1.000
_cell.angle_alpha   90.00
_cell.angle_beta   90.00
_cell.angle_gamma   90.00
#
_symmetry.space_group_name_H-M   'P 1'
#
loop_
_entity.id
_entity.type
_entity.pdbx_description
1 polymer ?
#
loop_
_entity_poly.entity_id
_entity_poly.type
_entity_poly.pdbx_seq_one_letter_code
_entity_poly.pdbx_strand_id
1 'polypeptide(L)'
;MSAKLARTPLGTPAEREAALTLSRAHNGCVRGAVLSGQVGAIRGSVAQALLMRQAAMLDTLAARPDAPAQRPANAEGRALVIAYATCLLNAAPARTAALLRTPVASAEERPALLAYGEALKQCTPEGIGYRIDLPDLRNHLASIAYLQLAAGQTE
;
A
#
# COMPACT_ATOMS: atom_id res chain seq x y z
N MET A 1 -15.40 -9.73 6.31
CA MET A 1 -14.34 -9.33 7.27
C MET A 1 -13.12 -8.71 6.60
N SER A 2 -12.54 -9.30 5.54
CA SER A 2 -11.33 -8.79 4.89
C SER A 2 -11.47 -7.36 4.33
N ALA A 3 -12.64 -7.03 3.76
CA ALA A 3 -12.93 -5.66 3.32
C ALA A 3 -13.00 -4.65 4.49
N LYS A 4 -13.35 -5.08 5.71
CA LYS A 4 -13.38 -4.21 6.90
C LYS A 4 -11.96 -3.75 7.25
N LEU A 5 -10.99 -4.68 7.28
CA LEU A 5 -9.59 -4.34 7.51
C LEU A 5 -9.03 -3.42 6.42
N ALA A 6 -9.34 -3.70 5.16
CA ALA A 6 -8.84 -2.88 4.05
C ALA A 6 -9.43 -1.46 4.02
N ARG A 7 -10.56 -1.21 4.70
CA ARG A 7 -11.25 0.09 4.77
C ARG A 7 -10.97 0.91 6.04
N THR A 8 -10.26 0.39 7.05
CA THR A 8 -9.93 1.18 8.27
C THR A 8 -8.90 2.28 7.97
N PRO A 9 -8.87 3.43 8.64
CA PRO A 9 -7.78 4.40 8.44
C PRO A 9 -6.41 3.80 8.84
N LEU A 10 -5.36 4.04 8.04
CA LEU A 10 -4.01 3.51 8.32
C LEU A 10 -3.44 4.14 9.59
N GLY A 11 -2.64 3.35 10.33
CA GLY A 11 -1.91 3.84 11.51
C GLY A 11 -2.77 3.98 12.77
N THR A 12 -4.06 3.60 12.72
CA THR A 12 -4.98 3.76 13.85
C THR A 12 -5.05 2.51 14.74
N PRO A 13 -5.46 2.65 16.01
CA PRO A 13 -5.76 1.49 16.87
C PRO A 13 -6.80 0.54 16.25
N ALA A 14 -7.81 1.09 15.56
CA ALA A 14 -8.86 0.33 14.88
C ALA A 14 -8.31 -0.57 13.76
N GLU A 15 -7.27 -0.14 13.06
CA GLU A 15 -6.58 -0.97 12.08
C GLU A 15 -5.93 -2.19 12.73
N ARG A 16 -5.22 -1.99 13.85
CA ARG A 16 -4.58 -3.08 14.59
C ARG A 16 -5.62 -4.08 15.09
N GLU A 17 -6.73 -3.60 15.64
CA GLU A 17 -7.82 -4.46 16.11
C GLU A 17 -8.44 -5.28 14.97
N ALA A 18 -8.68 -4.65 13.81
CA ALA A 18 -9.21 -5.35 12.64
C ALA A 18 -8.24 -6.44 12.14
N ALA A 19 -6.93 -6.16 12.15
CA ALA A 19 -5.91 -7.13 11.75
C ALA A 19 -5.81 -8.30 12.74
N LEU A 20 -5.85 -8.03 14.05
CA LEU A 20 -5.88 -9.06 15.09
C LEU A 20 -7.14 -9.94 14.96
N THR A 21 -8.29 -9.33 14.73
CA THR A 21 -9.57 -10.05 14.57
C THR A 21 -9.52 -10.98 13.35
N LEU A 22 -9.04 -10.48 12.21
CA LEU A 22 -8.87 -11.30 11.00
C LEU A 22 -7.91 -12.46 11.24
N SER A 23 -6.78 -12.21 11.90
CA SER A 23 -5.76 -13.22 12.14
C SER A 23 -6.24 -14.31 13.10
N ARG A 24 -7.00 -13.94 14.15
CA ARG A 24 -7.65 -14.90 15.05
C ARG A 24 -8.66 -15.78 14.32
N ALA A 25 -9.48 -15.18 13.44
CA ALA A 25 -10.47 -15.91 12.65
C ALA A 25 -9.84 -16.88 11.64
N HIS A 26 -8.59 -16.66 11.25
CA HIS A 26 -7.84 -17.49 10.31
C HIS A 26 -6.56 -18.08 10.92
N ASN A 27 -6.59 -18.41 12.21
CA ASN A 27 -5.43 -18.89 12.96
C ASN A 27 -4.73 -20.11 12.31
N GLY A 28 -5.46 -20.96 11.59
CA GLY A 28 -4.93 -22.10 10.85
C GLY A 28 -4.01 -21.71 9.69
N CYS A 29 -4.21 -20.53 9.08
CA CYS A 29 -3.38 -20.00 8.00
C CYS A 29 -2.20 -19.15 8.51
N VAL A 30 -2.25 -18.69 9.76
CA VAL A 30 -1.31 -17.69 10.33
C VAL A 30 -0.45 -18.31 11.45
N ARG A 31 -0.39 -19.65 11.55
CA ARG A 31 0.39 -20.36 12.57
C ARG A 31 1.86 -19.91 12.55
N GLY A 32 2.32 -19.33 13.67
CA GLY A 32 3.73 -18.94 13.89
C GLY A 32 4.07 -17.47 13.65
N ALA A 33 3.17 -16.67 13.05
CA ALA A 33 3.40 -15.24 12.89
C ALA A 33 2.92 -14.48 14.14
N VAL A 34 3.83 -14.02 14.98
CA VAL A 34 3.49 -13.04 16.03
C VAL A 34 3.13 -11.73 15.32
N LEU A 35 1.85 -11.35 15.41
CA LEU A 35 1.26 -10.19 14.74
C LEU A 35 1.82 -8.84 15.22
N SER A 36 2.69 -8.83 16.23
CA SER A 36 3.33 -7.62 16.74
C SER A 36 4.29 -7.07 15.68
N GLY A 37 3.80 -6.16 14.84
CA GLY A 37 4.60 -5.41 13.87
C GLY A 37 4.20 -5.62 12.40
N GLN A 38 3.39 -6.64 12.09
CA GLN A 38 3.08 -7.04 10.69
C GLN A 38 1.70 -6.55 10.20
N VAL A 39 1.07 -5.58 10.89
CA VAL A 39 -0.26 -5.04 10.54
C VAL A 39 -0.28 -4.51 9.11
N GLY A 40 0.77 -3.81 8.69
CA GLY A 40 0.91 -3.30 7.31
C GLY A 40 0.95 -4.42 6.27
N ALA A 41 1.67 -5.50 6.55
CA ALA A 41 1.80 -6.65 5.63
C ALA A 41 0.48 -7.40 5.42
N ILE A 42 -0.25 -7.68 6.51
CA ILE A 42 -1.54 -8.38 6.44
C ILE A 42 -2.55 -7.53 5.68
N ARG A 43 -2.63 -6.24 6.04
CA ARG A 43 -3.54 -5.31 5.38
C ARG A 43 -3.20 -5.18 3.90
N GLY A 44 -1.93 -4.96 3.56
CA GLY A 44 -1.46 -4.82 2.19
C GLY A 44 -1.78 -6.05 1.35
N SER A 45 -1.54 -7.24 1.89
CA SER A 45 -1.89 -8.50 1.23
C SER A 45 -3.40 -8.63 0.98
N VAL A 46 -4.23 -8.25 1.96
CA VAL A 46 -5.69 -8.24 1.80
C VAL A 46 -6.14 -7.21 0.76
N ALA A 47 -5.60 -5.99 0.81
CA ALA A 47 -5.92 -4.93 -0.13
C ALA A 47 -5.51 -5.31 -1.56
N GLN A 48 -4.31 -5.88 -1.72
CA GLN A 48 -3.81 -6.42 -2.98
C GLN A 48 -4.74 -7.50 -3.52
N ALA A 49 -5.13 -8.48 -2.70
CA ALA A 49 -6.06 -9.53 -3.12
C ALA A 49 -7.43 -8.97 -3.53
N LEU A 50 -7.92 -7.92 -2.87
CA LEU A 50 -9.17 -7.26 -3.24
C LEU A 50 -9.04 -6.48 -4.56
N LEU A 51 -7.94 -5.77 -4.77
CA LEU A 51 -7.64 -5.07 -6.03
C LEU A 51 -7.51 -6.05 -7.20
N MET A 52 -6.84 -7.19 -7.01
CA MET A 52 -6.71 -8.22 -8.05
C MET A 52 -8.04 -8.89 -8.40
N ARG A 53 -8.95 -9.04 -7.42
CA ARG A 53 -10.31 -9.53 -7.68
C ARG A 53 -11.19 -8.52 -8.43
N GLN A 54 -10.85 -7.24 -8.35
CA GLN A 54 -11.59 -6.15 -8.98
C GLN A 54 -10.67 -5.39 -9.92
N ALA A 55 -10.24 -6.04 -11.01
CA ALA A 55 -9.28 -5.47 -11.97
C ALA A 55 -9.66 -4.05 -12.44
N ALA A 56 -10.96 -3.78 -12.60
CA ALA A 56 -11.49 -2.45 -12.93
C ALA A 56 -11.05 -1.35 -11.95
N MET A 57 -10.83 -1.65 -10.66
CA MET A 57 -10.30 -0.69 -9.69
C MET A 57 -8.87 -0.25 -10.05
N LEU A 58 -8.04 -1.17 -10.54
CA LEU A 58 -6.68 -0.84 -11.00
C LEU A 58 -6.70 -0.09 -12.33
N ASP A 59 -7.73 -0.26 -13.16
CA ASP A 59 -7.96 0.53 -14.37
C ASP A 59 -8.40 1.96 -13.99
N THR A 60 -9.34 2.11 -13.05
CA THR A 60 -9.73 3.39 -12.48
C THR A 60 -8.53 4.12 -11.87
N LEU A 61 -7.67 3.41 -11.13
CA LEU A 61 -6.44 3.99 -10.59
C LEU A 61 -5.54 4.46 -11.74
N ALA A 62 -5.30 3.63 -12.75
CA ALA A 62 -4.41 3.95 -13.84
C ALA A 62 -4.87 5.15 -14.68
N ALA A 63 -6.18 5.41 -14.74
CA ALA A 63 -6.76 6.54 -15.44
C ALA A 63 -6.74 7.86 -14.66
N ARG A 64 -6.33 7.86 -13.38
CA ARG A 64 -6.24 9.09 -12.59
C ARG A 64 -5.12 9.98 -13.13
N PRO A 65 -5.32 11.32 -13.15
CA PRO A 65 -4.25 12.24 -13.52
C PRO A 65 -3.13 12.20 -12.48
N ASP A 66 -1.90 12.35 -12.96
CA ASP A 66 -0.74 12.56 -12.09
C ASP A 66 -0.91 13.87 -11.32
N ALA A 67 -0.60 13.85 -10.03
CA ALA A 67 -0.48 15.05 -9.21
C ALA A 67 1.01 15.44 -9.04
N PRO A 68 1.33 16.71 -8.77
CA PRO A 68 2.70 17.07 -8.40
C PRO A 68 3.16 16.27 -7.19
N ALA A 69 4.37 15.70 -7.27
CA ALA A 69 4.96 14.99 -6.15
C ALA A 69 5.19 15.95 -4.97
N GLN A 70 4.56 15.65 -3.84
CA GLN A 70 4.69 16.43 -2.61
C GLN A 70 5.53 15.65 -1.61
N ARG A 71 6.76 16.11 -1.38
CA ARG A 71 7.66 15.52 -0.40
C ARG A 71 6.99 15.51 0.99
N PRO A 72 6.86 14.34 1.64
CA PRO A 72 6.37 14.26 2.99
C PRO A 72 7.25 15.04 3.98
N ALA A 73 6.62 15.65 4.99
CA ALA A 73 7.33 16.14 6.16
C ALA A 73 8.06 14.98 6.88
N ASN A 74 9.10 15.33 7.63
CA ASN A 74 9.91 14.35 8.37
C ASN A 74 9.00 13.47 9.24
N ALA A 75 8.96 12.19 8.92
CA ALA A 75 8.22 11.16 9.63
C ALA A 75 9.15 9.96 9.84
N GLU A 76 8.87 9.16 10.86
CA GLU A 76 9.68 7.99 11.20
C GLU A 76 8.87 6.70 11.16
N GLY A 77 9.59 5.59 11.03
CA GLY A 77 9.01 4.25 11.04
C GLY A 77 7.88 4.09 10.02
N ARG A 78 6.75 3.55 10.47
CA ARG A 78 5.62 3.25 9.58
C ARG A 78 4.94 4.50 9.00
N ALA A 79 4.91 5.62 9.73
CA ALA A 79 4.31 6.86 9.25
C ALA A 79 5.06 7.39 8.01
N LEU A 80 6.37 7.21 7.99
CA LEU A 80 7.22 7.52 6.84
C LEU A 80 6.79 6.73 5.59
N VAL A 81 6.63 5.42 5.72
CA VAL A 81 6.27 4.54 4.58
C VAL A 81 4.87 4.86 4.07
N ILE A 82 3.92 5.14 4.98
CA ILE A 82 2.56 5.56 4.61
C ILE A 82 2.61 6.86 3.79
N ALA A 83 3.37 7.86 4.24
CA ALA A 83 3.45 9.14 3.55
C ALA A 83 4.19 9.03 2.21
N TYR A 84 5.29 8.26 2.17
CA TYR A 84 6.03 7.98 0.95
C TYR A 84 5.17 7.28 -0.10
N ALA A 85 4.47 6.20 0.29
CA ALA A 85 3.57 5.46 -0.59
C ALA A 85 2.39 6.32 -1.06
N THR A 86 1.85 7.18 -0.20
CA THR A 86 0.78 8.13 -0.57
C THR A 86 1.26 9.11 -1.65
N CYS A 87 2.46 9.69 -1.47
CA CYS A 87 3.05 10.57 -2.46
C CYS A 87 3.25 9.87 -3.80
N LEU A 88 3.87 8.68 -3.80
CA LEU A 88 4.10 7.91 -5.03
C LEU A 88 2.81 7.57 -5.77
N LEU A 89 1.78 7.16 -5.03
CA LEU A 89 0.50 6.83 -5.62
C LEU A 89 -0.14 8.02 -6.31
N ASN A 90 -0.14 9.19 -5.68
CA ASN A 90 -0.73 10.40 -6.24
C ASN A 90 0.12 10.96 -7.41
N ALA A 91 1.44 10.86 -7.30
CA ALA A 91 2.36 11.38 -8.32
C ALA A 91 2.42 10.52 -9.59
N ALA A 92 2.19 9.21 -9.45
CA ALA A 92 2.25 8.28 -10.57
C ALA A 92 1.21 7.13 -10.39
N PRO A 93 -0.09 7.43 -10.44
CA PRO A 93 -1.15 6.43 -10.27
C PRO A 93 -1.08 5.29 -11.29
N ALA A 94 -0.77 5.59 -12.56
CA ALA A 94 -0.59 4.56 -13.59
C ALA A 94 0.59 3.60 -13.29
N ARG A 95 1.70 4.13 -12.77
CA ARG A 95 2.86 3.32 -12.35
C ARG A 95 2.54 2.47 -11.14
N THR A 96 1.75 3.01 -10.22
CA THR A 96 1.23 2.26 -9.06
C THR A 96 0.35 1.11 -9.50
N ALA A 97 -0.60 1.35 -10.39
CA ALA A 97 -1.43 0.29 -10.94
C ALA A 97 -0.59 -0.78 -11.67
N ALA A 98 0.45 -0.38 -12.42
CA ALA A 98 1.35 -1.31 -13.08
C ALA A 98 2.14 -2.17 -12.08
N LEU A 99 2.74 -1.57 -11.04
CA LEU A 99 3.42 -2.28 -9.97
C LEU A 99 2.48 -3.27 -9.29
N LEU A 100 1.27 -2.84 -8.91
CA LEU A 100 0.30 -3.71 -8.25
C LEU A 100 -0.24 -4.84 -9.15
N ARG A 101 -0.08 -4.77 -10.48
CA ARG A 101 -0.40 -5.88 -11.39
C ARG A 101 0.73 -6.92 -11.51
N THR A 102 1.97 -6.56 -11.15
CA THR A 102 3.08 -7.53 -11.19
C THR A 102 2.86 -8.66 -10.18
N PRO A 103 3.34 -9.88 -10.46
CA PRO A 103 3.34 -10.95 -9.47
C PRO A 103 4.17 -10.57 -8.23
N VAL A 104 3.73 -10.99 -7.05
CA VAL A 104 4.44 -10.70 -5.79
C VAL A 104 5.72 -11.53 -5.71
N ALA A 105 6.80 -10.95 -5.16
CA ALA A 105 8.13 -11.54 -5.03
C ALA A 105 8.74 -11.98 -6.37
N SER A 106 8.45 -11.23 -7.43
CA SER A 106 8.86 -11.54 -8.80
C SER A 106 9.98 -10.61 -9.29
N ALA A 107 10.68 -11.04 -10.35
CA ALA A 107 11.77 -10.24 -10.93
C ALA A 107 11.25 -8.94 -11.57
N GLU A 108 9.96 -8.89 -11.90
CA GLU A 108 9.25 -7.80 -12.55
C GLU A 108 8.94 -6.64 -11.59
N GLU A 109 8.89 -6.88 -10.27
CA GLU A 109 8.54 -5.85 -9.29
C GLU A 109 9.57 -4.71 -9.24
N ARG A 110 10.86 -5.05 -9.32
CA ARG A 110 11.93 -4.07 -9.24
C ARG A 110 11.93 -3.12 -10.46
N PRO A 111 11.88 -3.61 -11.71
CA PRO A 111 11.67 -2.76 -12.88
C PRO A 111 10.41 -1.89 -12.76
N ALA A 112 9.30 -2.44 -12.28
CA ALA A 112 8.06 -1.68 -12.10
C ALA A 112 8.19 -0.57 -11.06
N LEU A 113 8.92 -0.80 -9.97
CA LEU A 113 9.25 0.25 -9.00
C LEU A 113 10.15 1.34 -9.61
N LEU A 114 11.17 0.95 -10.38
CA LEU A 114 12.07 1.91 -11.01
C LEU A 114 11.38 2.79 -12.07
N ALA A 115 10.28 2.30 -12.65
CA ALA A 115 9.49 3.04 -13.64
C ALA A 115 8.77 4.28 -13.06
N TYR A 116 8.77 4.48 -11.74
CA TYR A 116 8.35 5.74 -11.11
C TYR A 116 9.32 6.90 -11.41
N GLY A 117 10.56 6.61 -11.79
CA GLY A 117 11.54 7.63 -12.19
C GLY A 117 11.79 8.68 -11.12
N GLU A 118 11.66 9.96 -11.49
CA GLU A 118 11.93 11.09 -10.59
C GLU A 118 10.96 11.18 -9.40
N ALA A 119 9.76 10.61 -9.50
CA ALA A 119 8.82 10.58 -8.38
C ALA A 119 9.41 9.84 -7.16
N LEU A 120 10.28 8.84 -7.37
CA LEU A 120 10.99 8.17 -6.27
C LEU A 120 11.79 9.16 -5.43
N LYS A 121 12.52 10.07 -6.07
CA LYS A 121 13.36 11.09 -5.39
C LYS A 121 12.53 12.24 -4.84
N GLN A 122 11.53 12.70 -5.60
CA GLN A 122 10.69 13.83 -5.20
C GLN A 122 9.80 13.49 -3.99
N CYS A 123 9.33 12.25 -3.89
CA CYS A 123 8.59 11.77 -2.75
C CYS A 123 9.48 11.37 -1.56
N THR A 124 10.79 11.20 -1.74
CA THR A 124 11.68 10.82 -0.63
C THR A 124 11.87 12.01 0.32
N PRO A 125 11.64 11.85 1.63
CA PRO A 125 11.90 12.88 2.64
C PRO A 125 13.38 13.26 2.75
N GLU A 126 13.65 14.47 3.23
CA GLU A 126 15.03 14.98 3.40
C GLU A 126 15.72 14.39 4.64
N GLY A 127 17.04 14.27 4.59
CA GLY A 127 17.87 13.90 5.75
C GLY A 127 17.77 12.43 6.21
N ILE A 128 16.97 11.59 5.56
CA ILE A 128 16.82 10.17 5.90
C ILE A 128 17.25 9.30 4.71
N GLY A 129 18.26 8.46 4.92
CA GLY A 129 18.58 7.36 4.02
C GLY A 129 17.53 6.26 4.15
N TYR A 130 16.40 6.38 3.46
CA TYR A 130 15.37 5.34 3.48
C TYR A 130 15.78 4.17 2.58
N ARG A 131 16.09 3.02 3.18
CA ARG A 131 16.26 1.77 2.44
C ARG A 131 14.87 1.23 2.11
N ILE A 132 14.48 1.33 0.84
CA ILE A 132 13.18 0.85 0.37
C ILE A 132 13.11 -0.68 0.53
N ASP A 133 12.29 -1.12 1.47
CA ASP A 133 11.77 -2.49 1.52
C ASP A 133 10.61 -2.58 0.52
N LEU A 134 10.84 -3.26 -0.60
CA LEU A 134 9.87 -3.34 -1.70
C LEU A 134 8.58 -4.07 -1.29
N PRO A 135 8.61 -5.23 -0.61
CA PRO A 135 7.44 -5.83 -0.01
C PRO A 135 6.64 -4.87 0.89
N ASP A 136 7.31 -4.13 1.77
CA ASP A 136 6.62 -3.21 2.68
C ASP A 136 5.99 -2.02 1.92
N LEU A 137 6.74 -1.44 0.97
CA LEU A 137 6.24 -0.37 0.12
C LEU A 137 5.02 -0.82 -0.70
N ARG A 138 5.08 -2.00 -1.31
CA ARG A 138 3.96 -2.57 -2.07
C ARG A 138 2.72 -2.72 -1.19
N ASN A 139 2.87 -3.25 0.02
CA ASN A 139 1.77 -3.43 0.95
C ASN A 139 1.09 -2.11 1.31
N HIS A 140 1.87 -1.05 1.49
CA HIS A 140 1.34 0.29 1.74
C HIS A 140 0.66 0.88 0.49
N LEU A 141 1.26 0.76 -0.70
CA LEU A 141 0.66 1.20 -1.96
C LEU A 141 -0.69 0.51 -2.21
N ALA A 142 -0.76 -0.81 -2.04
CA ALA A 142 -2.01 -1.57 -2.19
C ALA A 142 -3.09 -1.09 -1.19
N SER A 143 -2.70 -0.89 0.07
CA SER A 143 -3.60 -0.43 1.13
C SER A 143 -4.19 0.96 0.84
N ILE A 144 -3.34 1.90 0.42
CA ILE A 144 -3.75 3.28 0.13
C ILE A 144 -4.58 3.32 -1.16
N ALA A 145 -4.17 2.62 -2.21
CA ALA A 145 -4.93 2.50 -3.45
C ALA A 145 -6.34 2.00 -3.20
N TYR A 146 -6.47 0.87 -2.49
CA TYR A 146 -7.77 0.30 -2.18
C TYR A 146 -8.66 1.26 -1.38
N LEU A 147 -8.10 1.96 -0.38
CA LEU A 147 -8.85 2.95 0.40
C LEU A 147 -9.37 4.10 -0.46
N GLN A 148 -8.49 4.71 -1.26
CA GLN A 148 -8.87 5.85 -2.10
C GLN A 148 -9.89 5.47 -3.18
N LEU A 149 -9.89 4.22 -3.64
CA LEU A 149 -10.84 3.74 -4.64
C LEU A 149 -12.16 3.32 -3.99
N ALA A 150 -12.11 2.62 -2.86
CA ALA A 150 -13.31 2.20 -2.13
C ALA A 150 -14.08 3.38 -1.52
N ALA A 151 -13.41 4.48 -1.18
CA ALA A 151 -14.06 5.72 -0.75
C ALA A 151 -14.80 6.44 -1.90
N GLY A 152 -14.42 6.20 -3.16
CA GLY A 152 -15.11 6.74 -4.33
C GLY A 152 -16.26 5.87 -4.86
N GLN A 153 -16.55 4.74 -4.21
CA GLN A 153 -17.61 3.80 -4.59
C GLN A 153 -18.89 3.94 -3.74
N THR A 154 -19.03 5.03 -2.97
CA THR A 154 -20.21 5.31 -2.13
C THR A 154 -21.22 6.26 -2.79
N GLU A 155 -21.43 6.10 -4.10
CA GLU A 155 -22.56 6.73 -4.83
C GLU A 155 -23.58 5.68 -5.25
#